data_AF-A0A5C5X2M7-F1
#
_entry.id   AF-A0A5C5X2M7-F1
#
_cell.length_a   1.000
_cell.length_b   1.000
_cell.length_c   1.000
_cell.angle_alpha   90.00
_cell.angle_beta   90.00
_cell.angle_gamma   90.00
#
_symmetry.space_group_name_H-M   'P 1'
#
loop_
_entity.id
_entity.type
_entity.pdbx_description
1 polymer ?
#
loop_
_entity_poly.entity_id
_entity_poly.type
_entity_poly.pdbx_seq_one_letter_code
_entity_poly.pdbx_strand_id
1 'polypeptide(L)'
;MIRDSAYRSIDKWAIGHHYPMIPRPHTWRDLVELEPRLGVLAKRVEQAGCGCRRRRTLDWWRKWESIKRSAAKLVGWHVRDELLGTSIAYEIAIAELFGRFAGSRRAGR
;
A
#
# COMPACT_ATOMS: atom_id res chain seq x y z
N MET A 1 -20.71 31.98 -6.76
CA MET A 1 -20.52 31.01 -7.84
C MET A 1 -19.02 30.74 -7.95
N ILE A 2 -18.59 29.46 -7.95
CA ILE A 2 -17.21 28.95 -8.18
C ILE A 2 -16.23 29.26 -7.02
N ARG A 3 -15.92 28.39 -6.04
CA ARG A 3 -15.29 27.04 -6.00
C ARG A 3 -13.92 26.99 -6.67
N ASP A 4 -12.84 27.09 -5.89
CA ASP A 4 -11.49 26.51 -6.08
C ASP A 4 -10.50 27.25 -5.17
N SER A 5 -9.52 26.67 -4.49
CA SER A 5 -9.12 25.29 -4.27
C SER A 5 -8.18 25.35 -3.07
N ALA A 6 -8.49 24.60 -2.02
CA ALA A 6 -7.78 24.61 -0.74
C ALA A 6 -6.42 23.87 -0.83
N TYR A 7 -5.54 24.33 -1.71
CA TYR A 7 -4.25 23.69 -2.03
C TYR A 7 -3.05 24.60 -1.77
N ARG A 8 -3.07 25.37 -0.66
CA ARG A 8 -1.90 26.15 -0.20
C ARG A 8 -1.91 26.33 1.31
N SER A 9 -1.79 25.26 2.10
CA SER A 9 -1.44 25.43 3.53
C SER A 9 -1.06 24.13 4.24
N ILE A 10 0.04 23.47 3.86
CA ILE A 10 0.73 22.56 4.80
C ILE A 10 2.25 22.67 4.63
N ASP A 11 2.80 23.89 4.68
CA ASP A 11 4.26 24.09 4.80
C ASP A 11 4.56 25.40 5.55
N LYS A 12 4.05 25.51 6.78
CA LYS A 12 4.42 26.60 7.70
C LYS A 12 4.99 26.13 9.04
N TRP A 13 5.21 24.83 9.22
CA TRP A 13 5.76 24.26 10.45
C TRP A 13 7.22 23.79 10.33
N ALA A 14 7.87 23.99 9.18
CA ALA A 14 9.27 23.61 8.95
C ALA A 14 10.29 24.67 9.42
N ILE A 15 9.98 25.40 10.50
CA ILE A 15 10.93 26.32 11.15
C ILE A 15 11.15 25.80 12.57
N GLY A 16 12.33 25.22 12.82
CA GLY A 16 12.90 25.20 14.18
C GLY A 16 13.04 23.87 14.91
N HIS A 17 12.83 22.71 14.28
CA HIS A 17 13.19 21.43 14.91
C HIS A 17 13.93 20.53 13.92
N HIS A 18 15.20 20.26 14.22
CA HIS A 18 15.95 19.12 13.67
C HIS A 18 15.29 17.82 14.17
N TYR A 19 14.12 17.48 13.63
CA TYR A 19 13.66 16.11 13.66
C TYR A 19 14.51 15.33 12.65
N PRO A 20 15.13 14.20 13.03
CA PRO A 20 15.70 13.33 12.02
C PRO A 20 14.57 12.99 11.05
N MET A 21 14.71 13.39 9.78
CA MET A 21 13.78 12.96 8.75
C MET A 21 13.94 11.45 8.62
N ILE A 22 13.10 10.70 9.33
CA ILE A 22 13.09 9.25 9.25
C ILE A 22 12.76 8.91 7.79
N PRO A 23 13.68 8.27 7.04
CA PRO A 23 13.51 8.06 5.61
C PRO A 23 12.29 7.17 5.38
N ARG A 24 11.23 7.75 4.82
CA ARG A 24 9.98 7.04 4.60
C ARG A 24 10.18 5.99 3.49
N PRO A 25 9.49 4.85 3.55
CA PRO A 25 9.50 3.90 2.46
C PRO A 25 8.86 4.53 1.21
N HIS A 26 9.55 4.47 0.09
CA HIS A 26 9.10 5.01 -1.20
C HIS A 26 8.82 3.93 -2.22
N THR A 27 9.33 2.71 -2.00
CA THR A 27 9.15 1.58 -2.89
C THR A 27 8.63 0.34 -2.18
N TRP A 28 8.10 -0.60 -2.96
CA TRP A 28 7.73 -1.92 -2.46
C TRP A 28 8.92 -2.67 -1.83
N ARG A 29 10.13 -2.50 -2.38
CA ARG A 29 11.33 -3.16 -1.85
C ARG A 29 11.61 -2.68 -0.43
N ASP A 30 11.56 -1.37 -0.21
CA ASP A 30 11.78 -0.77 1.12
C ASP A 30 10.79 -1.33 2.14
N LEU A 31 9.51 -1.45 1.76
CA LEU A 31 8.49 -2.02 2.63
C LEU A 31 8.74 -3.49 2.97
N VAL A 32 9.24 -4.29 2.02
CA VAL A 32 9.53 -5.71 2.27
C VAL A 32 10.79 -5.90 3.10
N GLU A 33 11.77 -5.00 2.97
CA GLU A 33 12.96 -5.00 3.83
C GLU A 33 12.60 -4.68 5.28
N LEU A 34 11.68 -3.73 5.49
CA LEU A 34 11.15 -3.37 6.81
C LEU A 34 10.17 -4.42 7.38
N GLU A 35 9.28 -4.98 6.56
CA GLU A 35 8.30 -6.00 6.95
C GLU A 35 8.25 -7.15 5.92
N PRO A 36 9.10 -8.19 6.11
CA PRO A 36 9.20 -9.32 5.18
C PRO A 36 7.90 -10.11 4.97
N ARG A 37 6.94 -10.03 5.89
CA ARG A 37 5.64 -10.72 5.77
C ARG A 37 4.81 -10.14 4.62
N LEU A 38 5.07 -8.90 4.20
CA LEU A 38 4.47 -8.33 2.97
C LEU A 38 4.89 -9.13 1.73
N GLY A 39 6.14 -9.58 1.65
CA GLY A 39 6.61 -10.45 0.58
C GLY A 39 5.91 -11.82 0.55
N VAL A 40 5.65 -12.39 1.73
CA VAL A 40 4.87 -13.63 1.87
C VAL A 40 3.41 -13.42 1.45
N LEU A 41 2.81 -12.30 1.85
CA LEU A 41 1.45 -11.93 1.47
C LEU A 41 1.35 -11.78 -0.06
N ALA A 42 2.30 -11.12 -0.69
CA ALA A 42 2.31 -10.93 -2.15
C ALA A 42 2.29 -12.24 -2.94
N LYS A 43 3.03 -13.27 -2.50
CA LYS A 43 3.00 -14.61 -3.11
C LYS A 43 1.63 -15.28 -2.98
N ARG A 44 1.02 -15.18 -1.80
CA ARG A 44 -0.34 -15.73 -1.54
C ARG A 44 -1.40 -15.02 -2.39
N VAL A 45 -1.24 -13.71 -2.54
CA VAL A 45 -2.14 -12.86 -3.33
C VAL A 45 -2.10 -13.24 -4.82
N GLU A 46 -0.91 -13.47 -5.37
CA GLU A 46 -0.73 -13.93 -6.75
C GLU A 46 -1.47 -15.25 -7.02
N GLN A 47 -1.30 -16.23 -6.12
CA GLN A 47 -2.02 -17.51 -6.19
C GLN A 47 -3.55 -17.34 -6.10
N ALA A 48 -4.01 -16.49 -5.17
CA ALA A 48 -5.43 -16.21 -4.98
C ALA A 48 -6.07 -15.52 -6.21
N GLY A 49 -5.31 -14.66 -6.89
CA GLY A 49 -5.68 -13.99 -8.13
C GLY A 49 -5.87 -14.98 -9.29
N CYS A 50 -4.90 -15.87 -9.50
CA CYS A 50 -4.97 -16.93 -10.53
C CYS A 50 -6.19 -17.84 -10.38
N GLY A 51 -6.62 -18.12 -9.14
CA GLY A 51 -7.79 -18.94 -8.85
C GLY A 51 -9.14 -18.27 -9.17
N CYS A 52 -9.17 -17.00 -9.59
CA CYS A 52 -10.40 -16.30 -9.91
C CYS A 52 -10.69 -16.32 -11.42
N ARG A 53 -11.63 -17.18 -11.86
CA ARG A 53 -12.04 -17.30 -13.28
C ARG A 53 -12.60 -16.02 -13.90
N ARG A 54 -13.20 -15.12 -13.10
CA ARG A 54 -13.78 -13.85 -13.57
C ARG A 54 -13.48 -12.72 -12.60
N ARG A 55 -12.85 -11.67 -13.12
CA ARG A 55 -12.73 -10.38 -12.43
C ARG A 55 -14.14 -9.83 -12.15
N ARG A 56 -14.33 -9.12 -11.02
CA ARG A 56 -15.59 -8.45 -10.62
C ARG A 56 -16.74 -9.36 -10.13
N THR A 57 -16.48 -10.62 -9.79
CA THR A 57 -17.44 -11.42 -9.03
C THR A 57 -17.44 -11.02 -7.55
N LEU A 58 -18.52 -11.32 -6.83
CA LEU A 58 -18.59 -11.09 -5.39
C LEU A 58 -17.45 -11.82 -4.65
N ASP A 59 -17.12 -13.04 -5.07
CA ASP A 59 -16.00 -13.81 -4.51
C ASP A 59 -14.64 -13.15 -4.77
N TRP A 60 -14.44 -12.58 -5.95
CA TRP A 60 -13.24 -11.81 -6.26
C TRP A 60 -13.11 -10.60 -5.33
N TRP A 61 -14.21 -9.85 -5.12
CA TRP A 61 -14.24 -8.72 -4.20
C TRP A 61 -14.00 -9.13 -2.75
N ARG A 62 -14.64 -10.21 -2.27
CA ARG A 62 -14.45 -10.73 -0.91
C ARG A 62 -13.00 -11.13 -0.65
N LYS A 63 -12.35 -11.79 -1.63
CA LYS A 63 -10.92 -12.12 -1.57
C LYS A 63 -10.07 -10.85 -1.50
N TRP A 64 -10.35 -9.85 -2.34
CA TRP A 64 -9.65 -8.58 -2.30
C TRP A 64 -9.78 -7.86 -0.93
N GLU A 65 -10.98 -7.81 -0.36
CA GLU A 65 -11.21 -7.24 0.98
C GLU A 65 -10.46 -7.99 2.09
N SER A 66 -10.31 -9.31 1.96
CA SER A 66 -9.49 -10.10 2.89
C SER A 66 -8.01 -9.75 2.79
N ILE A 67 -7.52 -9.53 1.57
CA ILE A 67 -6.12 -9.13 1.30
C ILE A 67 -5.84 -7.74 1.87
N LYS A 68 -6.72 -6.76 1.62
CA LYS A 68 -6.59 -5.41 2.19
C LYS A 68 -6.52 -5.42 3.71
N ARG A 69 -7.38 -6.19 4.38
CA ARG A 69 -7.34 -6.35 5.84
C ARG A 69 -6.06 -7.00 6.34
N SER A 70 -5.46 -7.89 5.55
CA SER A 70 -4.17 -8.50 5.88
C SER A 70 -3.02 -7.50 5.71
N ALA A 71 -3.04 -6.69 4.65
CA ALA A 71 -2.07 -5.62 4.44
C ALA A 71 -2.13 -4.55 5.54
N ALA A 72 -3.34 -4.12 5.94
CA ALA A 72 -3.53 -3.11 7.00
C ALA A 72 -2.97 -3.51 8.37
N LYS A 73 -2.72 -4.81 8.61
CA LYS A 73 -2.08 -5.31 9.83
C LYS A 73 -0.54 -5.26 9.79
N LEU A 74 0.02 -5.12 8.59
CA LEU A 74 1.46 -5.13 8.33
C LEU A 74 1.98 -3.73 8.00
N VAL A 75 1.12 -2.88 7.45
CA VAL A 75 1.47 -1.52 7.02
C VAL A 75 0.26 -0.59 7.12
N GLY A 76 0.51 0.70 7.30
CA GLY A 76 -0.47 1.76 7.46
C GLY A 76 -0.67 2.18 8.92
N TRP A 77 -1.57 3.14 9.12
CA TRP A 77 -1.81 3.88 10.37
C TRP A 77 -2.07 3.05 11.63
N HIS A 78 -2.36 1.75 11.49
CA HIS A 78 -2.62 0.86 12.62
C HIS A 78 -1.34 0.18 13.16
N VAL A 79 -0.22 0.33 12.46
CA VAL A 79 1.07 -0.26 12.84
C VAL A 79 1.83 0.72 13.73
N ARG A 80 2.51 0.19 14.75
CA ARG A 80 3.28 0.99 15.73
C ARG A 80 4.60 1.53 15.19
N ASP A 81 5.15 0.88 14.17
CA ASP A 81 6.37 1.30 13.50
C ASP A 81 6.12 2.57 12.69
N GLU A 82 6.86 3.64 12.98
CA GLU A 82 6.65 4.97 12.36
C GLU A 82 6.96 4.99 10.85
N LEU A 83 7.81 4.08 10.36
CA LEU A 83 8.13 3.96 8.94
C LEU A 83 7.01 3.26 8.17
N LEU A 84 6.44 2.23 8.78
CA LEU A 84 5.32 1.46 8.21
C LEU A 84 3.97 2.11 8.48
N GLY A 85 3.87 2.96 9.49
CA GLY A 85 2.65 3.60 10.00
C GLY A 85 2.07 4.72 9.13
N THR A 86 2.53 4.88 7.89
CA THR A 86 2.18 6.02 7.03
C THR A 86 1.14 5.68 5.97
N SER A 87 0.38 6.68 5.48
CA SER A 87 -0.50 6.50 4.32
C SER A 87 0.27 6.04 3.09
N ILE A 88 1.44 6.62 2.84
CA ILE A 88 2.28 6.32 1.68
C ILE A 88 2.66 4.83 1.68
N ALA A 89 3.10 4.30 2.83
CA ALA A 89 3.43 2.90 2.98
C ALA A 89 2.22 1.99 2.66
N TYR A 90 1.03 2.37 3.13
CA TYR A 90 -0.20 1.64 2.83
C TYR A 90 -0.57 1.70 1.34
N GLU A 91 -0.50 2.87 0.71
CA GLU A 91 -0.82 3.06 -0.71
C GLU A 91 0.09 2.23 -1.62
N ILE A 92 1.41 2.26 -1.38
CA ILE A 92 2.39 1.45 -2.12
C ILE A 92 2.05 -0.04 -1.99
N ALA A 93 1.80 -0.51 -0.76
CA ALA A 93 1.48 -1.91 -0.52
C ALA A 93 0.18 -2.33 -1.22
N ILE A 94 -0.88 -1.51 -1.14
CA ILE A 94 -2.15 -1.82 -1.80
C ILE A 94 -2.01 -1.82 -3.33
N ALA A 95 -1.30 -0.86 -3.92
CA ALA A 95 -1.08 -0.80 -5.36
C ALA A 95 -0.36 -2.05 -5.88
N GLU A 96 0.72 -2.47 -5.22
CA GLU A 96 1.50 -3.65 -5.59
C GLU A 96 0.69 -4.95 -5.41
N LEU A 97 0.03 -5.12 -4.25
CA LEU A 97 -0.79 -6.29 -3.98
C LEU A 97 -1.98 -6.37 -4.95
N PHE A 98 -2.58 -5.24 -5.31
CA PHE A 98 -3.65 -5.19 -6.31
C PHE A 98 -3.15 -5.63 -7.69
N GLY A 99 -1.98 -5.13 -8.12
CA GLY A 99 -1.38 -5.51 -9.39
C GLY A 99 -1.17 -7.03 -9.50
N ARG A 100 -0.66 -7.64 -8.42
CA ARG A 100 -0.48 -9.10 -8.31
C ARG A 100 -1.82 -9.84 -8.27
N PHE A 101 -2.78 -9.36 -7.49
CA PHE A 101 -4.10 -9.98 -7.35
C PHE A 101 -4.91 -9.95 -8.63
N ALA A 102 -4.92 -8.80 -9.31
CA ALA A 102 -5.62 -8.63 -10.57
C ALA A 102 -4.98 -9.45 -11.70
N GLY A 103 -3.75 -9.91 -11.52
CA GLY A 103 -2.96 -10.52 -12.58
C GLY A 103 -2.64 -9.49 -13.66
N SER A 104 -2.21 -8.29 -13.25
CA SER A 104 -1.51 -7.42 -14.20
C SER A 104 -0.38 -8.26 -14.78
N ARG A 105 -0.45 -8.50 -16.09
CA ARG A 105 0.63 -9.14 -16.83
C ARG A 105 1.90 -8.40 -16.42
N ARG A 106 2.93 -9.12 -16.00
CA ARG A 106 4.25 -8.76 -16.50
C ARG A 106 4.09 -8.77 -18.02
N ALA A 107 3.81 -7.61 -18.61
CA ALA A 107 4.05 -7.39 -20.01
C ALA A 107 5.51 -7.81 -20.20
N GLY A 108 5.72 -8.80 -21.07
CA GLY A 108 7.03 -9.39 -21.24
C GLY A 108 8.06 -8.36 -21.74
N ARG A 109 9.32 -8.68 -21.43
CA ARG A 109 10.57 -8.02 -21.84
C ARG A 109 10.93 -6.77 -21.05
#